data_AF-A0A940WBN1-F1
#
_entry.id   AF-A0A940WBN1-F1
#
_cell.length_a   1.000
_cell.length_b   1.000
_cell.length_c   1.000
_cell.angle_alpha   90.00
_cell.angle_beta   90.00
_cell.angle_gamma   90.00
#
_symmetry.space_group_name_H-M   'P 1'
#
loop_
_entity.id
_entity.type
_entity.pdbx_description
1 polymer ?
#
loop_
_entity_poly.entity_id
_entity_poly.type
_entity_poly.pdbx_seq_one_letter_code
_entity_poly.pdbx_strand_id
1 'polypeptide(L)'
;MEPPAIPAPAPAVEPAVEPPAIPPPAPVVKPPVIPVSDKMFAEGMAALQEGGHERALELFAGAWQEKPGHAGVAREFDGALLALKKNGDAAYAQGKWEDAGKRWMGTLRFITHPAANTRGYPFTRSEVRAKVDHLTASLLENALLHYRKGNLQAAIADWKTVLAYDPANEEAVKSLVIAATQLEQLKKLPPAPAPSPAPPVK
;
A
#
# COMPACT_ATOMS: atom_id res chain seq x y z
N MET A 1 -17.24 82.30 -65.62
CA MET A 1 -15.93 81.86 -66.15
C MET A 1 -15.98 80.34 -66.19
N GLU A 2 -16.03 79.74 -67.37
CA GLU A 2 -15.72 78.31 -67.59
C GLU A 2 -14.18 78.13 -67.57
N PRO A 3 -13.65 76.95 -67.18
CA PRO A 3 -13.54 75.85 -68.14
C PRO A 3 -14.11 74.50 -67.65
N PRO A 4 -14.19 73.51 -68.56
CA PRO A 4 -15.07 72.34 -68.45
C PRO A 4 -14.33 70.99 -68.34
N ALA A 5 -15.11 69.90 -68.20
CA ALA A 5 -14.89 68.58 -68.84
C ALA A 5 -13.72 67.70 -68.31
N ILE A 6 -13.71 66.36 -68.20
CA ILE A 6 -14.51 65.19 -68.63
C ILE A 6 -13.98 63.97 -67.76
N PRO A 7 -14.18 62.67 -68.08
CA PRO A 7 -15.35 61.78 -68.11
C PRO A 7 -15.26 60.59 -67.10
N ALA A 8 -16.34 59.80 -67.07
CA ALA A 8 -16.51 58.50 -66.40
C ALA A 8 -15.54 57.38 -66.86
N PRO A 9 -15.56 56.20 -66.19
CA PRO A 9 -16.41 55.15 -66.77
C PRO A 9 -17.23 54.33 -65.76
N ALA A 10 -18.18 53.61 -66.34
CA ALA A 10 -19.25 52.81 -65.76
C ALA A 10 -18.80 51.34 -65.47
N PRO A 11 -19.69 50.36 -65.22
CA PRO A 11 -19.69 49.54 -63.99
C PRO A 11 -19.38 48.04 -64.24
N ALA A 12 -19.02 47.28 -63.21
CA ALA A 12 -19.11 45.81 -63.30
C ALA A 12 -18.99 45.06 -61.94
N VAL A 13 -20.03 44.28 -61.65
CA VAL A 13 -20.06 42.94 -60.99
C VAL A 13 -19.76 42.82 -59.49
N GLU A 14 -20.79 42.42 -58.72
CA GLU A 14 -20.68 41.85 -57.36
C GLU A 14 -19.90 40.52 -57.36
N PRO A 15 -19.21 40.14 -56.27
CA PRO A 15 -19.69 38.93 -55.60
C PRO A 15 -19.50 38.89 -54.06
N ALA A 16 -20.30 38.02 -53.45
CA ALA A 16 -19.99 37.16 -52.32
C ALA A 16 -19.73 37.77 -50.93
N VAL A 17 -20.65 37.44 -50.03
CA VAL A 17 -20.49 37.45 -48.57
C VAL A 17 -19.31 36.55 -48.18
N GLU A 18 -18.26 37.12 -47.59
CA GLU A 18 -17.23 36.38 -46.85
C GLU A 18 -17.42 36.54 -45.32
N PRO A 19 -17.34 35.44 -44.55
CA PRO A 19 -17.52 35.44 -43.10
C PRO A 19 -16.36 36.14 -42.36
N PRO A 20 -16.58 36.64 -41.11
CA PRO A 20 -15.55 37.38 -40.38
C PRO A 20 -14.33 36.50 -40.09
N ALA A 21 -13.16 37.08 -40.39
CA ALA A 21 -11.84 36.51 -40.16
C ALA A 21 -11.70 35.99 -38.71
N ILE A 22 -11.25 34.74 -38.59
CA ILE A 22 -10.91 34.10 -37.33
C ILE A 22 -9.73 34.87 -36.72
N PRO A 23 -9.78 35.30 -35.44
CA PRO A 23 -8.65 35.92 -34.78
C PRO A 23 -7.44 34.95 -34.74
N PRO A 24 -6.19 35.45 -34.70
CA PRO A 24 -5.00 34.60 -34.69
C PRO A 24 -5.05 33.60 -33.52
N PRO A 25 -4.51 32.39 -33.70
CA PRO A 25 -4.54 31.37 -32.66
C PRO A 25 -3.82 31.89 -31.41
N ALA A 26 -4.53 31.86 -30.28
CA ALA A 26 -3.95 32.13 -28.97
C ALA A 26 -2.69 31.25 -28.78
N PRO A 27 -1.64 31.74 -28.10
CA PRO A 27 -0.48 30.92 -27.79
C PRO A 27 -0.95 29.67 -27.05
N VAL A 28 -0.61 28.50 -27.60
CA VAL A 28 -0.90 27.20 -27.00
C VAL A 28 -0.29 27.19 -25.60
N VAL A 29 -1.12 27.39 -24.59
CA VAL A 29 -0.76 27.22 -23.19
C VAL A 29 -0.42 25.73 -23.06
N LYS A 30 0.87 25.41 -22.91
CA LYS A 30 1.31 24.06 -22.54
C LYS A 30 0.44 23.60 -21.37
N PRO A 31 -0.17 22.40 -21.40
CA PRO A 31 -1.02 21.93 -20.30
C PRO A 31 -0.25 22.11 -18.98
N PRO A 32 -0.89 22.61 -17.91
CA PRO A 32 -0.22 22.80 -16.64
C PRO A 32 0.38 21.46 -16.22
N VAL A 33 1.71 21.40 -16.14
CA VAL A 33 2.41 20.24 -15.60
C VAL A 33 2.02 20.20 -14.13
N ILE A 34 1.00 19.42 -13.79
CA ILE A 34 0.65 19.18 -12.39
C ILE A 34 1.93 18.67 -11.73
N PRO A 35 2.45 19.34 -10.70
CA PRO A 35 3.64 18.88 -10.03
C PRO A 35 3.42 17.44 -9.55
N VAL A 36 4.42 16.59 -9.71
CA VAL A 36 4.31 15.17 -9.35
C VAL A 36 3.88 15.03 -7.87
N SER A 37 4.32 15.95 -7.00
CA SER A 37 3.89 16.04 -5.60
C SER A 37 2.38 16.22 -5.42
N ASP A 38 1.74 17.11 -6.19
CA ASP A 38 0.31 17.38 -6.08
C ASP A 38 -0.52 16.20 -6.59
N LYS A 39 -0.04 15.54 -7.64
CA LYS A 39 -0.63 14.29 -8.13
C LYS A 39 -0.53 13.19 -7.07
N MET A 40 0.67 12.95 -6.52
CA MET A 40 0.89 11.96 -5.47
C MET A 40 0.06 12.24 -4.22
N PHE A 41 -0.06 13.51 -3.83
CA PHE A 41 -0.93 13.90 -2.72
C PHE A 41 -2.41 13.58 -3.01
N ALA A 42 -2.92 13.91 -4.19
CA ALA A 42 -4.29 13.58 -4.59
C ALA A 42 -4.54 12.07 -4.64
N GLU A 43 -3.59 11.28 -5.16
CA GLU A 43 -3.67 9.82 -5.16
C GLU A 43 -3.63 9.26 -3.72
N GLY A 44 -2.81 9.84 -2.84
CA GLY A 44 -2.75 9.46 -1.43
C GLY A 44 -4.05 9.73 -0.68
N MET A 45 -4.68 10.88 -0.97
CA MET A 45 -6.01 11.23 -0.46
C MET A 45 -7.08 10.24 -0.95
N ALA A 46 -7.06 9.86 -2.22
CA ALA A 46 -7.97 8.84 -2.75
C ALA A 46 -7.76 7.48 -2.07
N ALA A 47 -6.51 7.07 -1.87
CA ALA A 47 -6.18 5.84 -1.15
C ALA A 47 -6.68 5.87 0.32
N LEU A 48 -6.68 7.02 0.99
CA LEU A 48 -7.29 7.16 2.32
C LEU A 48 -8.79 6.95 2.30
N GLN A 49 -9.50 7.47 1.29
CA GLN A 49 -10.95 7.27 1.14
C GLN A 49 -11.30 5.79 0.96
N GLU A 50 -10.43 5.02 0.30
CA GLU A 50 -10.57 3.57 0.14
C GLU A 50 -10.13 2.77 1.39
N GLY A 51 -9.64 3.43 2.44
CA GLY A 51 -9.10 2.78 3.65
C GLY A 51 -7.68 2.25 3.51
N GLY A 52 -7.01 2.51 2.38
CA GLY A 52 -5.63 2.12 2.09
C GLY A 52 -4.58 3.00 2.75
N HIS A 53 -4.50 2.98 4.08
CA HIS A 53 -3.63 3.89 4.86
C HIS A 53 -2.14 3.70 4.56
N GLU A 54 -1.69 2.45 4.34
CA GLU A 54 -0.30 2.17 4.00
C GLU A 54 0.07 2.77 2.63
N ARG A 55 -0.78 2.55 1.62
CA ARG A 55 -0.62 3.13 0.28
C ARG A 55 -0.67 4.65 0.31
N ALA A 56 -1.56 5.23 1.12
CA ALA A 56 -1.61 6.67 1.32
C ALA A 56 -0.31 7.22 1.90
N LEU A 57 0.26 6.55 2.92
CA LEU A 57 1.55 6.95 3.51
C LEU A 57 2.70 6.86 2.51
N GLU A 58 2.70 5.87 1.61
CA GLU A 58 3.69 5.79 0.52
C GLU A 58 3.57 6.95 -0.47
N LEU A 59 2.35 7.27 -0.87
CA LEU A 59 2.07 8.37 -1.80
C LEU A 59 2.39 9.73 -1.16
N PHE A 60 2.06 9.92 0.12
CA PHE A 60 2.44 11.10 0.88
C PHE A 60 3.95 11.20 1.12
N ALA A 61 4.65 10.09 1.36
CA ALA A 61 6.11 10.08 1.45
C ALA A 61 6.75 10.53 0.13
N GLY A 62 6.25 10.03 -1.01
CA GLY A 62 6.68 10.47 -2.34
C GLY A 62 6.40 11.95 -2.58
N ALA A 63 5.21 12.43 -2.23
CA ALA A 63 4.85 13.84 -2.35
C ALA A 63 5.76 14.74 -1.50
N TRP A 64 6.08 14.30 -0.28
CA TRP A 64 7.03 15.00 0.60
C TRP A 64 8.44 15.01 0.00
N GLN A 65 8.91 13.90 -0.55
CA GLN A 65 10.26 13.79 -1.12
C GLN A 65 10.46 14.77 -2.29
N GLU A 66 9.45 14.90 -3.15
CA GLU A 66 9.48 15.83 -4.27
C GLU A 66 9.38 17.30 -3.80
N LYS A 67 8.58 17.57 -2.76
CA LYS A 67 8.46 18.89 -2.16
C LYS A 67 8.41 18.80 -0.63
N PRO A 68 9.58 18.89 0.03
CA PRO A 68 9.67 18.94 1.49
C PRO A 68 8.84 20.11 2.03
N GLY A 69 7.84 19.81 2.85
CA GLY A 69 6.90 20.84 3.34
C GLY A 69 5.75 21.17 2.39
N HIS A 70 5.40 20.28 1.48
CA HIS A 70 4.13 20.35 0.74
C HIS A 70 2.95 20.53 1.70
N ALA A 71 2.06 21.47 1.37
CA ALA A 71 0.98 21.89 2.24
C ALA A 71 -0.07 20.80 2.36
N GLY A 72 -0.29 20.29 3.58
CA GLY A 72 -1.27 19.24 3.86
C GLY A 72 -0.66 17.85 3.97
N VAL A 73 0.44 17.55 3.27
CA VAL A 73 1.10 16.22 3.34
C VAL A 73 1.42 15.84 4.78
N ALA A 74 2.04 16.72 5.58
CA ALA A 74 2.38 16.40 6.96
C ALA A 74 1.14 16.03 7.81
N ARG A 75 0.06 16.80 7.68
CA ARG A 75 -1.19 16.57 8.41
C ARG A 75 -1.84 15.24 8.01
N GLU A 76 -1.94 14.98 6.72
CA GLU A 76 -2.56 13.75 6.22
C GLU A 76 -1.68 12.53 6.49
N PHE A 77 -0.36 12.69 6.45
CA PHE A 77 0.61 11.67 6.86
C PHE A 77 0.46 11.31 8.34
N ASP A 78 0.37 12.31 9.23
CA ASP A 78 0.13 12.11 10.65
C ASP A 78 -1.19 11.37 10.91
N GLY A 79 -2.26 11.81 10.26
CA GLY A 79 -3.59 11.17 10.35
C GLY A 79 -3.58 9.72 9.87
N ALA A 80 -2.95 9.47 8.71
CA ALA A 80 -2.80 8.14 8.13
C ALA A 80 -1.97 7.22 9.03
N LEU A 81 -0.90 7.72 9.64
CA LEU A 81 -0.05 6.94 10.54
C LEU A 81 -0.78 6.56 11.83
N LEU A 82 -1.52 7.50 12.42
CA LEU A 82 -2.36 7.24 13.59
C LEU A 82 -3.44 6.20 13.27
N ALA A 83 -4.07 6.32 12.11
CA ALA A 83 -5.08 5.38 11.64
C ALA A 83 -4.46 4.00 11.36
N LEU A 84 -3.26 3.93 10.80
CA LEU A 84 -2.55 2.67 10.56
C LEU A 84 -2.28 1.92 11.87
N LYS A 85 -1.77 2.62 12.89
CA LYS A 85 -1.55 2.08 14.24
C LYS A 85 -2.86 1.57 14.86
N LYS A 86 -3.91 2.39 14.80
CA LYS A 86 -5.25 2.05 15.32
C LYS A 86 -5.85 0.83 14.61
N ASN A 87 -5.70 0.74 13.30
CA ASN A 87 -6.18 -0.40 12.52
C ASN A 87 -5.38 -1.68 12.82
N GLY A 88 -4.08 -1.56 13.12
CA GLY A 88 -3.28 -2.68 13.62
C GLY A 88 -3.80 -3.19 14.96
N ASP A 89 -4.08 -2.28 15.89
CA ASP A 89 -4.69 -2.61 17.19
C ASP A 89 -6.06 -3.28 17.05
N ALA A 90 -6.90 -2.76 16.14
CA ALA A 90 -8.21 -3.33 15.85
C ALA A 90 -8.12 -4.71 15.16
N ALA A 91 -7.14 -4.91 14.27
CA ALA A 91 -6.89 -6.20 13.63
C ALA A 91 -6.45 -7.25 14.66
N TYR A 92 -5.58 -6.86 15.60
CA TYR A 92 -5.16 -7.73 16.69
C TYR A 92 -6.35 -8.14 17.57
N ALA A 93 -7.22 -7.20 17.94
CA ALA A 93 -8.43 -7.50 18.71
C ALA A 93 -9.41 -8.43 17.97
N GLN A 94 -9.39 -8.44 16.63
CA GLN A 94 -10.20 -9.34 15.79
C GLN A 94 -9.54 -10.71 15.53
N GLY A 95 -8.34 -10.95 16.06
CA GLY A 95 -7.57 -12.16 15.76
C GLY A 95 -6.97 -12.21 14.36
N LYS A 96 -6.95 -11.07 13.66
CA LYS A 96 -6.32 -10.92 12.33
C LYS A 96 -4.83 -10.61 12.52
N TRP A 97 -4.08 -11.62 12.94
CA TRP A 97 -2.68 -11.52 13.34
C TRP A 97 -1.77 -10.99 12.23
N GLU A 98 -1.91 -11.51 11.01
CA GLU A 98 -1.13 -11.07 9.85
C GLU A 98 -1.34 -9.57 9.57
N ASP A 99 -2.60 -9.16 9.52
CA ASP A 99 -3.04 -7.79 9.31
C ASP A 99 -2.52 -6.84 10.40
N ALA A 100 -2.53 -7.28 11.66
CA ALA A 100 -2.00 -6.52 12.79
C ALA A 100 -0.50 -6.30 12.66
N GLY A 101 0.25 -7.39 12.41
CA GLY A 101 1.70 -7.36 12.24
C GLY A 101 2.12 -6.44 11.10
N LYS A 102 1.47 -6.55 9.93
CA LYS A 102 1.75 -5.67 8.77
C LYS A 102 1.54 -4.20 9.11
N ARG A 103 0.41 -3.84 9.72
CA ARG A 103 0.08 -2.45 10.06
C ARG A 103 1.02 -1.86 11.11
N TRP A 104 1.40 -2.63 12.12
CA TRP A 104 2.38 -2.19 13.11
C TRP A 104 3.78 -2.07 12.51
N MET A 105 4.21 -3.00 11.65
CA MET A 105 5.49 -2.90 10.93
C MET A 105 5.51 -1.69 9.98
N GLY A 106 4.43 -1.42 9.26
CA GLY A 106 4.26 -0.21 8.47
C GLY A 106 4.35 1.05 9.33
N THR A 107 3.71 1.05 10.51
CA THR A 107 3.80 2.16 11.46
C THR A 107 5.25 2.39 11.91
N LEU A 108 6.00 1.33 12.23
CA LEU A 108 7.42 1.41 12.60
C LEU A 108 8.31 1.93 11.47
N ARG A 109 7.96 1.63 10.22
CA ARG A 109 8.66 2.11 9.02
C ARG A 109 8.45 3.60 8.81
N PHE A 110 7.21 4.07 8.94
CA PHE A 110 6.85 5.45 8.62
C PHE A 110 7.04 6.42 9.78
N ILE A 111 7.06 5.97 11.04
CA ILE A 111 7.31 6.85 12.19
C ILE A 111 8.72 7.45 12.18
N THR A 112 9.67 6.84 11.48
CA THR A 112 11.03 7.39 11.30
C THR A 112 11.15 8.33 10.09
N HIS A 113 10.08 8.52 9.31
CA HIS A 113 10.08 9.36 8.13
C HIS A 113 10.11 10.85 8.52
N PRO A 114 10.81 11.74 7.79
CA PRO A 114 10.87 13.18 8.11
C PRO A 114 9.52 13.89 8.05
N ALA A 115 8.54 13.34 7.34
CA ALA A 115 7.16 13.86 7.31
C ALA A 115 6.38 13.55 8.61
N ALA A 116 6.85 12.62 9.44
CA ALA A 116 6.15 12.17 10.64
C ALA A 116 6.42 13.09 11.83
N ASN A 117 5.37 13.60 12.46
CA ASN A 117 5.48 14.38 13.69
C ASN A 117 5.54 13.47 14.93
N THR A 118 6.69 12.82 15.13
CA THR A 118 6.91 11.85 16.23
C THR A 118 6.60 12.38 17.63
N ARG A 119 6.72 13.70 17.86
CA ARG A 119 6.40 14.34 19.15
C ARG A 119 4.91 14.56 19.37
N GLY A 120 4.09 14.48 18.33
CA GLY A 120 2.65 14.70 18.37
C GLY A 120 1.82 13.43 18.56
N TYR A 121 2.42 12.24 18.48
CA TYR A 121 1.67 10.99 18.55
C TYR A 121 1.37 10.55 19.99
N PRO A 122 0.17 9.99 20.23
CA PRO A 122 -0.19 9.41 21.52
C PRO A 122 0.42 8.01 21.74
N PHE A 123 1.44 7.64 20.97
CA PHE A 123 2.13 6.36 21.05
C PHE A 123 3.60 6.54 20.69
N THR A 124 4.44 5.63 21.15
CA THR A 124 5.87 5.65 20.87
C THR A 124 6.24 4.52 19.91
N ARG A 125 7.37 4.68 19.21
CA ARG A 125 7.98 3.60 18.41
C ARG A 125 8.19 2.35 19.25
N SER A 126 8.66 2.50 20.49
CA SER A 126 8.91 1.40 21.41
C SER A 126 7.63 0.65 21.78
N GLU A 127 6.50 1.34 21.98
CA GLU A 127 5.20 0.70 22.24
C GLU A 127 4.77 -0.14 21.04
N VAL A 128 4.81 0.42 19.83
CA VAL A 128 4.43 -0.31 18.61
C VAL A 128 5.35 -1.51 18.39
N ARG A 129 6.65 -1.34 18.68
CA ARG A 129 7.63 -2.42 18.58
C ARG A 129 7.34 -3.56 19.55
N ALA A 130 7.06 -3.23 20.81
CA ALA A 130 6.68 -4.22 21.82
C ALA A 130 5.42 -5.02 21.41
N LYS A 131 4.45 -4.40 20.72
CA LYS A 131 3.28 -5.11 20.19
C LYS A 131 3.65 -6.12 19.10
N VAL A 132 4.52 -5.74 18.17
CA VAL A 132 5.03 -6.65 17.13
C VAL A 132 5.81 -7.80 17.76
N ASP A 133 6.71 -7.50 18.71
CA ASP A 133 7.52 -8.52 19.36
C ASP A 133 6.63 -9.49 20.18
N HIS A 134 5.61 -8.99 20.89
CA HIS A 134 4.66 -9.82 21.62
C HIS A 134 3.84 -10.72 20.67
N LEU A 135 3.25 -10.16 19.61
CA LEU A 135 2.52 -10.95 18.61
C LEU A 135 3.40 -12.04 18.00
N THR A 136 4.63 -11.68 17.64
CA THR A 136 5.60 -12.60 17.04
C THR A 136 5.93 -13.73 18.01
N ALA A 137 6.24 -13.42 19.27
CA ALA A 137 6.51 -14.43 20.29
C ALA A 137 5.33 -15.37 20.51
N SER A 138 4.10 -14.85 20.57
CA SER A 138 2.89 -15.67 20.73
C SER A 138 2.65 -16.60 19.53
N LEU A 139 2.86 -16.13 18.30
CA LEU A 139 2.72 -16.97 17.10
C LEU A 139 3.79 -18.05 17.05
N LEU A 140 5.05 -17.72 17.36
CA LEU A 140 6.14 -18.68 17.41
C LEU A 140 5.91 -19.76 18.48
N GLU A 141 5.47 -19.38 19.67
CA GLU A 141 5.13 -20.32 20.74
C GLU A 141 3.97 -21.24 20.35
N ASN A 142 2.89 -20.70 19.78
CA ASN A 142 1.77 -21.50 19.28
C ASN A 142 2.19 -22.45 18.17
N ALA A 143 3.02 -22.00 17.23
CA ALA A 143 3.55 -22.83 16.15
C ALA A 143 4.35 -24.01 16.70
N LEU A 144 5.21 -23.76 17.70
CA LEU A 144 5.98 -24.82 18.37
C LEU A 144 5.08 -25.80 19.12
N LEU A 145 4.02 -25.32 19.80
CA LEU A 145 3.03 -26.18 20.44
C LEU A 145 2.31 -27.08 19.42
N HIS A 146 1.91 -26.52 18.28
CA HIS A 146 1.31 -27.28 17.18
C HIS A 146 2.27 -28.30 16.60
N TYR A 147 3.53 -27.91 16.36
CA TYR A 147 4.56 -28.79 15.84
C TYR A 147 4.81 -29.98 16.79
N ARG A 148 4.93 -29.73 18.10
CA ARG A 148 5.10 -30.79 19.12
C ARG A 148 3.92 -31.74 19.22
N LYS A 149 2.71 -31.28 18.90
CA LYS A 149 1.49 -32.10 18.84
C LYS A 149 1.35 -32.88 17.52
N GLY A 150 2.28 -32.72 16.57
CA GLY A 150 2.19 -33.30 15.23
C GLY A 150 1.25 -32.55 14.28
N ASN A 151 0.69 -31.41 14.71
CA ASN A 151 -0.21 -30.58 13.92
C ASN A 151 0.60 -29.69 12.97
N LEU A 152 1.38 -30.31 12.06
CA LEU A 152 2.34 -29.61 11.20
C LEU A 152 1.69 -28.53 10.33
N GLN A 153 0.45 -28.75 9.85
CA GLN A 153 -0.26 -27.74 9.05
C GLN A 153 -0.56 -26.47 9.84
N ALA A 154 -0.98 -26.59 11.11
CA ALA A 154 -1.25 -25.44 11.97
C ALA A 154 0.04 -24.69 12.31
N ALA A 155 1.12 -25.44 12.65
CA ALA A 155 2.42 -24.84 12.90
C ALA A 155 2.95 -24.04 11.70
N ILE A 156 2.83 -24.62 10.50
CA ILE A 156 3.19 -23.96 9.23
C ILE A 156 2.37 -22.68 9.02
N ALA A 157 1.09 -22.67 9.37
CA ALA A 157 0.25 -21.49 9.23
C ALA A 157 0.73 -20.35 10.13
N ASP A 158 1.02 -20.63 11.41
CA ASP A 158 1.51 -19.61 12.36
C ASP A 158 2.87 -19.03 11.94
N TRP A 159 3.83 -19.87 11.52
CA TRP A 159 5.12 -19.37 11.01
C TRP A 159 4.96 -18.54 9.74
N LYS A 160 4.04 -18.92 8.84
CA LYS A 160 3.74 -18.12 7.65
C LYS A 160 3.15 -16.77 8.02
N THR A 161 2.30 -16.71 9.04
CA THR A 161 1.76 -15.44 9.55
C THR A 161 2.86 -14.51 10.04
N VAL A 162 3.85 -15.01 10.77
CA VAL A 162 5.04 -14.22 11.18
C VAL A 162 5.78 -13.70 9.95
N LEU A 163 6.10 -14.58 9.00
CA LEU A 163 6.87 -14.25 7.81
C LEU A 163 6.15 -13.29 6.85
N ALA A 164 4.82 -13.22 6.92
CA ALA A 164 4.03 -12.31 6.11
C ALA A 164 4.23 -10.83 6.49
N TYR A 165 4.71 -10.53 7.69
CA TYR A 165 5.05 -9.16 8.13
C TYR A 165 6.52 -8.99 8.53
N ASP A 166 7.20 -10.05 8.94
CA ASP A 166 8.62 -10.07 9.29
C ASP A 166 9.36 -11.17 8.47
N PRO A 167 9.65 -10.93 7.18
CA PRO A 167 10.29 -11.94 6.33
C PRO A 167 11.73 -12.27 6.74
N ALA A 168 12.35 -11.45 7.59
CA ALA A 168 13.69 -11.65 8.12
C ALA A 168 13.73 -12.53 9.38
N ASN A 169 12.58 -13.03 9.85
CA ASN A 169 12.50 -13.85 11.06
C ASN A 169 13.19 -15.21 10.87
N GLU A 170 14.43 -15.33 11.31
CA GLU A 170 15.23 -16.54 11.12
C GLU A 170 14.59 -17.79 11.74
N GLU A 171 13.95 -17.66 12.90
CA GLU A 171 13.32 -18.79 13.59
C GLU A 171 12.11 -19.31 12.79
N ALA A 172 11.23 -18.42 12.33
CA ALA A 172 10.09 -18.80 11.52
C ALA A 172 10.52 -19.39 10.17
N VAL A 173 11.56 -18.82 9.51
CA VAL A 173 12.10 -19.37 8.25
C VAL A 173 12.60 -20.81 8.45
N LYS A 174 13.48 -21.02 9.43
CA LYS A 174 14.09 -22.34 9.70
C LYS A 174 13.02 -23.36 10.05
N SER A 175 12.12 -23.00 10.96
CA SER A 175 11.05 -23.89 11.44
C SER A 175 10.04 -24.25 10.34
N LEU A 176 9.69 -23.29 9.49
CA LEU A 176 8.81 -23.51 8.34
C LEU A 176 9.39 -24.55 7.37
N VAL A 177 10.69 -24.44 7.04
CA VAL A 177 11.36 -25.39 6.14
C VAL A 177 11.34 -26.80 6.72
N ILE A 178 11.67 -26.94 8.01
CA ILE A 178 11.69 -28.25 8.70
C ILE A 178 10.31 -28.89 8.67
N ALA A 179 9.27 -28.16 9.10
CA ALA A 179 7.92 -28.71 9.17
C ALA A 179 7.31 -28.97 7.80
N ALA A 180 7.60 -28.14 6.79
CA ALA A 180 7.17 -28.39 5.42
C ALA A 180 7.78 -29.69 4.88
N THR A 181 9.09 -29.89 5.09
CA THR A 181 9.80 -31.12 4.71
C THR A 181 9.18 -32.34 5.37
N GLN A 182 8.92 -32.27 6.68
CA GLN A 182 8.32 -33.37 7.44
C GLN A 182 6.89 -33.68 6.96
N LEU A 183 6.09 -32.65 6.68
CA LEU A 183 4.73 -32.82 6.15
C LEU A 183 4.74 -33.49 4.77
N GLU A 184 5.69 -33.15 3.91
CA GLU A 184 5.86 -33.80 2.60
C GLU A 184 6.30 -35.26 2.72
N GLN A 185 7.21 -35.57 3.65
CA GLN A 185 7.61 -36.96 3.92
C GLN A 185 6.43 -37.79 4.42
N LEU A 186 5.62 -37.25 5.33
CA LEU A 186 4.42 -37.92 5.84
C LEU A 186 3.40 -38.23 4.74
N LYS A 187 3.26 -37.35 3.75
CA LYS A 187 2.38 -37.59 2.59
C LYS A 187 2.88 -38.68 1.64
N LYS A 188 4.19 -38.92 1.61
CA LYS A 188 4.83 -39.92 0.75
C LYS A 188 4.91 -41.30 1.40
N LEU A 189 4.67 -41.41 2.71
CA LEU A 189 4.66 -42.69 3.41
C LEU A 189 3.34 -43.45 3.11
N PRO A 190 3.40 -44.74 2.74
CA PRO A 190 2.20 -45.56 2.63
C PRO A 190 1.50 -45.67 3.99
N PRO A 191 0.17 -45.80 4.04
CA PRO A 191 -0.54 -46.04 5.29
C PRO A 191 0.05 -47.27 5.98
N ALA A 192 0.23 -47.19 7.30
CA ALA A 192 0.78 -48.29 8.08
C ALA A 192 0.03 -49.61 7.73
N PRO A 193 0.74 -50.72 7.52
CA PRO A 193 0.08 -52.00 7.29
C PRO A 193 -0.87 -52.26 8.47
N ALA A 194 -2.13 -52.60 8.14
CA ALA A 194 -3.13 -52.93 9.14
C ALA A 194 -2.55 -53.99 10.11
N PRO A 195 -2.83 -53.89 11.42
CA PRO A 195 -2.33 -54.88 12.38
C PRO A 195 -2.73 -56.28 11.89
N SER A 196 -1.74 -57.11 11.60
CA SER A 196 -1.96 -58.49 11.16
C SER A 196 -2.88 -59.17 12.17
N PRO A 197 -3.96 -59.85 11.73
CA PRO A 197 -4.85 -60.55 12.65
C PRO A 197 -4.02 -61.57 13.45
N ALA A 198 -4.12 -61.49 14.78
CA ALA A 198 -3.43 -62.40 15.68
C ALA A 198 -3.76 -63.85 15.31
N PRO A 199 -2.78 -64.76 15.26
CA PRO A 199 -3.04 -66.15 14.91
C PRO A 199 -4.00 -66.77 15.94
N PRO A 200 -4.97 -67.59 15.51
CA PRO A 200 -5.90 -68.24 16.42
C PRO A 200 -5.11 -69.16 17.36
N VAL A 201 -5.32 -68.96 18.67
CA VAL A 201 -4.79 -69.83 19.72
C VAL A 201 -5.50 -71.18 19.58
N LYS A 202 -4.72 -72.25 19.37
CA LYS A 202 -5.21 -73.63 19.30
C LYS A 202 -5.67 -74.13 20.66
#